data_AF-A0A1G0NAP3-F1
#
_entry.id   AF-A0A1G0NAP3-F1
#
_cell.length_a   1.000
_cell.length_b   1.000
_cell.length_c   1.000
_cell.angle_alpha   90.00
_cell.angle_beta   90.00
_cell.angle_gamma   90.00
#
_symmetry.space_group_name_H-M   'P 1'
#
loop_
_entity.id
_entity.type
_entity.pdbx_description
1 polymer ?
#
loop_
_entity_poly.entity_id
_entity_poly.type
_entity_poly.pdbx_seq_one_letter_code
_entity_poly.pdbx_strand_id
1 'polypeptide(L)'
;MYGPHKKVGTGGENAANYDNPEFNRLFEQMKDMENGPARQQVIDAMLEIVRRDAPWIYSYYPKSFGLRHGWVHNVKPNLMANNTLKYRRVDPVLRARQREAWNHPVLWPIALMLCGMVVVIAPAVLAWRRRERTTA
;
A
#
# COMPACT_ATOMS: atom_id res chain seq x y z
N MET A 1 14.65 -11.49 -17.34
CA MET A 1 15.15 -11.74 -18.71
C MET A 1 16.48 -12.46 -18.74
N TYR A 2 17.38 -12.28 -17.76
CA TYR A 2 18.60 -13.08 -17.70
C TYR A 2 18.30 -14.57 -17.49
N GLY A 3 18.80 -15.43 -18.38
CA GLY A 3 18.48 -16.86 -18.46
C GLY A 3 18.76 -17.65 -17.18
N PRO A 4 19.93 -17.50 -16.54
CA PRO A 4 20.22 -18.18 -15.26
C PRO A 4 19.27 -17.83 -14.12
N HIS A 5 18.55 -16.71 -14.19
CA HIS A 5 17.58 -16.29 -13.19
C HIS A 5 16.14 -16.77 -13.49
N LYS A 6 15.94 -17.76 -14.37
CA LYS A 6 14.63 -18.38 -14.68
C LYS A 6 13.83 -18.73 -13.42
N LYS A 7 12.51 -18.62 -13.49
CA LYS A 7 11.65 -19.06 -12.38
C LYS A 7 11.51 -20.58 -12.35
N VAL A 8 11.30 -21.20 -13.51
CA VAL A 8 11.20 -22.65 -13.64
C VAL A 8 12.57 -23.28 -13.43
N GLY A 9 12.64 -24.26 -12.53
CA GLY A 9 13.86 -25.01 -12.22
C GLY A 9 14.77 -24.37 -11.16
N THR A 10 14.95 -23.04 -11.18
CA THR A 10 15.88 -22.35 -10.25
C THR A 10 15.19 -21.39 -9.26
N GLY A 11 13.90 -21.10 -9.43
CA GLY A 11 13.15 -20.23 -8.51
C GLY A 11 13.52 -18.74 -8.60
N GLY A 12 14.19 -18.30 -9.66
CA GLY A 12 14.62 -16.92 -9.84
C GLY A 12 13.53 -15.94 -10.30
N GLU A 13 13.92 -14.67 -10.42
CA GLU A 13 13.02 -13.54 -10.72
C GLU A 13 12.65 -13.38 -12.21
N ASN A 14 13.27 -14.13 -13.12
CA ASN A 14 12.91 -14.14 -14.53
C ASN A 14 11.64 -14.96 -14.77
N ALA A 15 10.49 -14.33 -14.54
CA ALA A 15 9.17 -14.97 -14.68
C ALA A 15 8.81 -15.37 -16.12
N ALA A 16 9.36 -14.71 -17.14
CA ALA A 16 9.17 -15.08 -18.55
C ALA A 16 9.90 -16.38 -18.93
N ASN A 17 10.82 -16.85 -18.08
CA ASN A 17 11.73 -17.95 -18.36
C ASN A 17 12.56 -17.81 -19.66
N TYR A 18 12.66 -16.58 -20.18
CA TYR A 18 13.38 -16.25 -21.39
C TYR A 18 14.88 -16.51 -21.24
N ASP A 19 15.51 -17.00 -22.31
CA ASP A 19 16.91 -17.38 -22.35
C ASP A 19 17.49 -17.21 -23.73
N ASN A 20 18.22 -16.11 -23.91
CA ASN A 20 18.91 -15.81 -25.14
C ASN A 20 20.42 -15.72 -24.83
N PRO A 21 21.26 -16.52 -25.50
CA PRO A 21 22.70 -16.52 -25.25
C PRO A 21 23.37 -15.15 -25.44
N GLU A 22 22.93 -14.37 -26.43
CA GLU A 22 23.45 -13.03 -26.70
C GLU A 22 23.04 -12.05 -25.58
N PHE A 23 21.77 -12.08 -25.17
CA PHE A 23 21.29 -11.31 -24.03
C PHE A 23 22.08 -11.63 -22.75
N ASN A 24 22.31 -12.91 -22.48
CA ASN A 24 23.05 -13.37 -21.31
C ASN A 24 24.49 -12.84 -21.30
N ARG A 25 25.19 -12.91 -22.45
CA ARG A 25 26.55 -12.38 -22.59
C ARG A 25 26.61 -10.87 -22.33
N LEU A 26 25.66 -10.11 -22.88
CA LEU A 26 25.58 -8.66 -22.67
C LEU A 26 25.26 -8.31 -21.21
N PHE A 27 24.38 -9.08 -20.57
CA PHE A 27 24.07 -8.89 -19.14
C PHE A 27 25.30 -9.11 -18.25
N GLU A 28 26.05 -10.20 -18.48
CA GLU A 28 27.28 -10.51 -17.74
C GLU A 28 28.36 -9.43 -17.92
N GLN A 29 28.45 -8.83 -19.12
CA GLN A 29 29.32 -7.68 -19.33
C GLN A 29 28.81 -6.45 -18.57
N MET A 30 27.53 -6.12 -18.70
CA MET A 30 26.92 -4.90 -18.16
C MET A 30 26.91 -4.84 -16.63
N LYS A 31 26.77 -5.99 -15.95
CA LYS A 31 26.57 -6.04 -14.50
C LYS A 31 27.74 -5.44 -13.69
N ASP A 32 28.96 -5.54 -14.22
CA ASP A 32 30.19 -5.07 -13.56
C ASP A 32 30.67 -3.71 -14.10
N MET A 33 29.95 -3.10 -15.05
CA MET A 33 30.31 -1.80 -15.61
C MET A 33 29.89 -0.65 -14.70
N GLU A 34 30.74 0.37 -14.62
CA GLU A 34 30.37 1.65 -14.04
C GLU A 34 29.26 2.33 -14.83
N ASN A 35 28.51 3.22 -14.17
CA ASN A 35 27.48 3.99 -14.84
C ASN A 35 28.08 4.99 -15.82
N GLY A 36 27.72 4.90 -17.11
CA GLY A 36 28.21 5.81 -18.14
C GLY A 36 27.72 5.46 -19.55
N PRO A 37 28.14 6.23 -20.58
CA PRO A 37 27.67 6.05 -21.95
C PRO A 37 27.94 4.66 -22.53
N ALA A 38 29.09 4.05 -22.21
CA ALA A 38 29.42 2.70 -22.64
C ALA A 38 28.44 1.65 -22.07
N ARG A 39 28.05 1.80 -20.80
CA ARG A 39 27.05 0.91 -20.17
C ARG A 39 25.68 1.09 -20.81
N GLN A 40 25.31 2.33 -21.14
CA GLN A 40 24.05 2.63 -21.82
C GLN A 40 23.96 1.94 -23.19
N GLN A 41 25.05 1.94 -23.98
CA GLN A 41 25.08 1.25 -25.28
C GLN A 41 24.83 -0.25 -25.15
N VAL A 42 25.40 -0.91 -24.12
CA VAL A 42 25.15 -2.33 -23.85
C VAL A 42 23.70 -2.56 -23.45
N ILE A 43 23.13 -1.69 -22.62
CA ILE A 43 21.70 -1.74 -22.23
C ILE A 43 20.80 -1.58 -23.46
N ASP A 44 21.12 -0.65 -24.36
CA ASP A 44 20.33 -0.41 -25.57
C ASP A 44 20.32 -1.63 -26.49
N ALA A 45 21.48 -2.30 -26.65
CA ALA A 45 21.57 -3.56 -27.39
C ALA A 45 20.75 -4.68 -26.75
N MET A 46 20.80 -4.81 -25.41
CA MET A 46 19.96 -5.76 -24.67
C MET A 46 18.47 -5.47 -24.84
N LEU A 47 18.08 -4.19 -24.84
CA LEU A 47 16.69 -3.76 -25.04
C LEU A 47 16.20 -4.10 -26.44
N GLU A 48 17.04 -3.97 -27.47
CA GLU A 48 16.67 -4.30 -28.84
C GLU A 48 16.34 -5.79 -29.00
N ILE A 49 17.15 -6.67 -28.41
CA ILE A 49 16.91 -8.11 -28.41
C ILE A 49 15.53 -8.44 -27.81
N VAL A 50 15.23 -7.91 -26.62
CA VAL A 50 13.96 -8.23 -25.94
C VAL A 50 12.74 -7.55 -26.57
N ARG A 51 12.93 -6.40 -27.25
CA ARG A 51 11.85 -5.78 -28.03
C ARG A 51 11.47 -6.63 -29.24
N ARG A 52 12.48 -7.16 -29.95
CA ARG A 52 12.27 -8.02 -31.12
C ARG A 52 11.65 -9.35 -30.73
N ASP A 53 12.18 -9.98 -29.68
CA ASP A 53 11.77 -11.31 -29.26
C ASP A 53 10.45 -11.30 -28.44
N ALA A 54 10.07 -10.14 -27.91
CA ALA A 54 8.85 -9.89 -27.13
C ALA A 54 8.54 -10.98 -26.06
N PRO A 55 9.49 -11.31 -25.15
CA PRO A 55 9.29 -12.36 -24.15
C PRO A 55 8.24 -11.98 -23.08
N TRP A 56 7.81 -10.72 -23.07
CA TRP A 56 6.78 -10.19 -22.19
C TRP A 56 6.02 -9.06 -22.91
N ILE A 57 4.74 -8.88 -22.55
CA ILE A 57 3.93 -7.76 -23.06
C ILE A 57 4.20 -6.50 -22.24
N TYR A 58 4.95 -5.55 -22.82
CA TYR A 58 5.21 -4.26 -22.21
C TYR A 58 3.94 -3.39 -22.26
N SER A 59 3.37 -3.07 -21.10
CA SER A 59 2.06 -2.41 -21.04
C SER A 59 2.15 -0.89 -20.85
N TYR A 60 2.43 -0.42 -19.64
CA TYR A 60 2.47 1.02 -19.34
C TYR A 60 3.43 1.33 -18.19
N TYR A 61 3.80 2.61 -18.09
CA TYR A 61 4.57 3.15 -16.97
C TYR A 61 3.60 3.75 -15.93
N PRO A 62 3.47 3.16 -14.73
CA PRO A 62 2.51 3.63 -13.74
C PRO A 62 2.91 5.01 -13.21
N LYS A 63 1.91 5.87 -12.98
CA LYS A 63 2.08 7.10 -12.19
C LYS A 63 1.66 6.84 -10.75
N SER A 64 2.55 7.14 -9.82
CA SER A 64 2.26 7.02 -8.39
C SER A 64 1.87 8.37 -7.80
N PHE A 65 0.69 8.42 -7.18
CA PHE A 65 0.22 9.59 -6.43
C PHE A 65 0.23 9.27 -4.94
N GLY A 66 0.57 10.27 -4.12
CA GLY A 66 0.57 10.14 -2.67
C GLY A 66 -0.21 11.28 -2.03
N LEU A 67 -1.27 10.96 -1.30
CA LEU A 67 -1.98 11.92 -0.46
C LEU A 67 -1.36 11.93 0.94
N ARG A 68 -1.17 13.12 1.49
CA ARG A 68 -0.76 13.31 2.88
C ARG A 68 -1.53 14.45 3.49
N HIS A 69 -1.74 14.39 4.80
CA HIS A 69 -2.27 15.53 5.53
C HIS A 69 -1.30 16.71 5.47
N GLY A 70 -1.84 17.93 5.50
CA GLY A 70 -1.04 19.16 5.45
C GLY A 70 -0.05 19.30 6.60
N TRP A 71 -0.33 18.66 7.74
CA TRP A 71 0.56 18.62 8.91
C TRP A 71 1.69 17.57 8.81
N VAL A 72 1.83 16.83 7.71
CA VAL A 72 2.89 15.84 7.51
C VAL A 72 3.91 16.35 6.50
N HIS A 73 5.17 16.41 6.92
CA HIS A 73 6.29 16.94 6.16
C HIS A 73 7.39 15.87 5.95
N ASN A 74 8.34 16.19 5.06
CA ASN A 74 9.49 15.35 4.71
C ASN A 74 9.10 13.97 4.15
N VAL A 75 8.07 13.94 3.31
CA VAL A 75 7.63 12.71 2.63
C VAL A 75 8.31 12.64 1.27
N LYS A 76 9.23 11.69 1.12
CA LYS A 76 9.83 11.32 -0.17
C LYS A 76 9.53 9.83 -0.43
N PRO A 77 8.72 9.50 -1.44
CA PRO A 77 8.48 8.10 -1.79
C PRO A 77 9.79 7.44 -2.23
N ASN A 78 9.98 6.19 -1.85
CA ASN A 78 11.11 5.37 -2.27
C ASN A 78 10.55 4.05 -2.82
N LEU A 79 10.91 3.73 -4.05
CA LEU A 79 10.42 2.52 -4.74
C LEU A 79 11.16 1.24 -4.31
N MET A 80 12.33 1.38 -3.68
CA MET A 80 13.18 0.26 -3.31
C MET A 80 13.21 0.00 -1.80
N ALA A 81 13.00 1.04 -0.97
CA ALA A 81 13.05 0.92 0.48
C ALA A 81 11.66 1.07 1.13
N ASN A 82 11.35 0.17 2.06
CA ASN A 82 10.10 0.16 2.82
C ASN A 82 10.15 1.02 4.10
N ASN A 83 11.15 1.89 4.24
CA ASN A 83 11.33 2.73 5.42
C ASN A 83 10.33 3.89 5.40
N THR A 84 9.38 3.88 6.33
CA THR A 84 8.29 4.86 6.34
C THR A 84 8.53 6.03 7.29
N LEU A 85 9.12 5.83 8.45
CA LEU A 85 9.14 6.85 9.53
C LEU A 85 10.37 7.74 9.55
N LYS A 86 11.52 7.25 9.08
CA LYS A 86 12.80 7.97 9.18
C LYS A 86 12.68 9.35 8.51
N TYR A 87 13.03 10.40 9.24
CA TYR A 87 12.99 11.81 8.82
C TYR A 87 11.61 12.43 8.60
N ARG A 88 10.51 11.71 8.85
CA ARG A 88 9.17 12.32 8.82
C ARG A 88 9.02 13.33 9.94
N ARG A 89 8.42 14.48 9.61
CA ARG A 89 8.08 15.52 10.59
C ARG A 89 6.56 15.73 10.60
N VAL A 90 6.02 15.94 11.79
CA VAL A 90 4.60 16.24 12.01
C VAL A 90 4.48 17.60 12.67
N ASP A 91 3.55 18.43 12.20
CA ASP A 91 3.10 19.63 12.92
C ASP A 91 1.99 19.23 13.92
N PRO A 92 2.27 19.21 15.23
CA PRO A 92 1.29 18.78 16.22
C PRO A 92 0.16 19.80 16.43
N VAL A 93 0.44 21.10 16.26
CA VAL A 93 -0.54 22.17 16.49
C VAL A 93 -1.57 22.18 15.38
N LEU A 94 -1.11 22.13 14.12
CA LEU A 94 -2.01 22.05 12.96
C LEU A 94 -2.84 20.75 13.01
N ARG A 95 -2.21 19.64 13.37
CA ARG A 95 -2.90 18.35 13.52
C ARG A 95 -3.99 18.41 14.58
N ALA A 96 -3.72 19.00 15.75
CA ALA A 96 -4.71 19.10 16.82
C ALA A 96 -5.92 19.93 16.37
N ARG A 97 -5.68 21.12 15.80
CA ARG A 97 -6.73 22.02 15.31
C ARG A 97 -7.60 21.37 14.23
N GLN A 98 -7.00 20.70 13.25
CA GLN A 98 -7.76 20.05 12.18
C GLN A 98 -8.54 18.84 12.67
N ARG A 99 -8.00 18.09 13.64
CA ARG A 99 -8.75 16.99 14.28
C ARG A 99 -9.97 17.50 15.04
N GLU A 100 -9.84 18.59 15.78
CA GLU A 100 -10.97 19.19 16.50
C GLU A 100 -12.06 19.66 15.53
N ALA A 101 -11.68 20.28 14.41
CA ALA A 101 -12.63 20.77 13.41
C ALA A 101 -13.34 19.66 12.61
N TRP A 102 -12.69 18.51 12.41
CA TRP A 102 -13.19 17.45 11.50
C TRP A 102 -13.71 16.21 12.22
N ASN A 103 -13.21 15.90 13.41
CA ASN A 103 -13.51 14.64 14.10
C ASN A 103 -14.57 14.83 15.21
N HIS A 104 -15.71 15.44 14.86
CA HIS A 104 -16.84 15.49 15.79
C HIS A 104 -17.56 14.13 15.83
N PRO A 105 -17.67 13.49 17.00
CA PRO A 105 -18.36 12.21 17.10
C PRO A 105 -19.87 12.39 16.90
N VAL A 106 -20.48 11.56 16.05
CA VAL A 106 -21.93 11.54 15.85
C VAL A 106 -22.54 10.57 16.85
N LEU A 107 -22.95 11.08 18.02
CA LEU A 107 -23.39 10.26 19.16
C LEU A 107 -24.90 10.02 19.24
N TRP A 108 -25.71 10.80 18.51
CA TRP A 108 -27.17 10.68 18.58
C TRP A 108 -27.71 9.27 18.24
N PRO A 109 -27.13 8.48 17.31
CA PRO A 109 -27.64 7.13 17.05
C PRO A 109 -27.46 6.20 18.25
N ILE A 110 -26.37 6.37 18.99
CA ILE A 110 -26.10 5.60 20.21
C ILE A 110 -27.12 5.98 21.29
N ALA A 111 -27.35 7.28 21.50
CA ALA A 111 -28.38 7.75 22.42
C ALA A 111 -29.77 7.20 22.05
N LEU A 112 -30.14 7.25 20.77
CA LEU A 112 -31.42 6.73 20.29
C LEU A 112 -31.57 5.22 20.55
N MET A 113 -30.51 4.44 20.29
CA MET A 113 -30.48 3.01 20.57
C MET A 113 -30.68 2.71 22.06
N LEU A 114 -29.97 3.43 22.94
CA LEU A 114 -30.11 3.27 24.39
C LEU A 114 -31.52 3.64 24.88
N CYS A 115 -32.09 4.74 24.36
CA CYS A 115 -33.47 5.13 24.67
C CYS A 115 -34.47 4.06 24.20
N GLY A 116 -34.31 3.53 22.98
CA GLY A 116 -35.17 2.46 22.46
C GLY A 116 -35.11 1.21 23.35
N MET A 117 -33.92 0.82 23.80
CA MET A 117 -33.75 -0.31 24.71
C MET A 117 -34.46 -0.10 26.05
N VAL A 118 -34.38 1.11 26.62
CA VAL A 118 -35.13 1.46 27.84
C VAL A 118 -36.64 1.36 27.61
N VAL A 119 -37.15 1.85 26.47
CA VAL A 119 -38.58 1.79 26.13
C VAL A 119 -39.08 0.35 26.03
N VAL A 120 -38.29 -0.56 25.48
CA VAL A 120 -38.63 -1.99 25.37
C VAL A 120 -38.60 -2.70 26.73
N ILE A 121 -37.62 -2.39 27.58
CA ILE A 121 -37.42 -3.08 28.87
C ILE A 121 -38.35 -2.55 29.97
N ALA A 122 -38.63 -1.24 29.98
CA ALA A 122 -39.45 -0.58 31.01
C ALA A 122 -40.80 -1.26 31.29
N PRO A 123 -41.64 -1.62 30.30
CA PRO A 123 -42.93 -2.25 30.59
C PRO A 123 -42.78 -3.62 31.26
N ALA A 124 -41.78 -4.42 30.87
CA ALA A 124 -41.52 -5.71 31.51
C ALA A 124 -41.13 -5.55 32.99
N VAL A 125 -40.25 -4.58 33.29
CA VAL A 125 -39.83 -4.28 34.67
C VAL A 125 -40.99 -3.72 35.50
N LEU A 126 -41.81 -2.82 34.93
CA LEU A 126 -42.98 -2.27 35.61
C LEU A 126 -44.03 -3.35 35.91
N ALA A 127 -44.28 -4.26 34.96
CA ALA A 127 -45.19 -5.39 35.14
C ALA A 127 -44.70 -6.35 36.23
N TRP A 128 -43.41 -6.67 36.25
CA TRP A 128 -42.78 -7.52 37.28
C TRP A 128 -42.89 -6.88 38.67
N ARG A 129 -42.52 -5.61 38.82
CA ARG A 129 -42.61 -4.88 40.10
C ARG A 129 -44.04 -4.74 40.64
N ARG A 130 -45.04 -4.58 39.75
CA ARG A 130 -46.45 -4.55 40.16
C ARG A 130 -46.89 -5.89 40.75
N ARG A 131 -46.46 -7.02 40.16
CA ARG A 131 -46.77 -8.36 40.67
C ARG A 131 -46.17 -8.64 42.05
N GLU A 132 -44.93 -8.21 42.29
CA GLU A 132 -44.31 -8.37 43.62
C GLU A 132 -45.05 -7.59 44.71
N ARG A 133 -45.61 -6.41 44.39
CA ARG A 133 -46.36 -5.58 45.35
C ARG A 133 -47.79 -6.06 45.63
N THR A 134 -48.36 -6.91 44.78
CA THR A 134 -49.70 -7.51 45.01
C THR A 134 -49.61 -8.85 45.75
N THR A 135 -48.42 -9.45 45.84
CA THR A 135 -48.19 -10.74 46.52
C THR A 135 -47.69 -10.57 47.98
N ALA A 136 -47.75 -9.36 48.53
CA ALA A 136 -47.53 -9.05 49.94
C ALA A 136 -48.84 -8.55 50.57
#